data_AF-A0AAD4L9I8-F1
#
_entry.id   AF-A0AAD4L9I8-F1
#
_cell.length_a   1.000
_cell.length_b   1.000
_cell.length_c   1.000
_cell.angle_alpha   90.00
_cell.angle_beta   90.00
_cell.angle_gamma   90.00
#
_symmetry.space_group_name_H-M   'P 1'
#
loop_
_entity.id
_entity.type
_entity.pdbx_description
1 polymer ?
#
loop_
_entity_poly.entity_id
_entity_poly.type
_entity_poly.pdbx_seq_one_letter_code
_entity_poly.pdbx_strand_id
1 'polypeptide(L)'
;MTTIPTRLARAATQSTSSIHQRQRVLDLYREWMRGAPEICTLYSLDVPPSAVRAVIRQRFERNRYVSDPKLIDILLHKSRQEYQETVNFWKQEPHVLGPLLTGNRERPHRTFLQKFFEGRDENAVLPASPNV
;
A
#
# COMPACT_ATOMS: atom_id res chain seq x y z
N MET A 1 33.59 -9.09 8.99
CA MET A 1 33.05 -8.72 7.67
C MET A 1 31.88 -7.76 7.89
N THR A 2 31.97 -6.52 7.41
CA THR A 2 30.87 -5.54 7.49
C THR A 2 30.12 -5.51 6.15
N THR A 3 28.79 -5.67 6.17
CA THR A 3 27.94 -5.65 4.96
C THR A 3 27.30 -4.28 4.80
N ILE A 4 27.44 -3.67 3.62
CA ILE A 4 26.86 -2.35 3.29
C ILE A 4 25.35 -2.50 3.00
N PRO A 5 24.49 -1.61 3.52
CA PRO A 5 23.05 -1.69 3.27
C PRO A 5 22.70 -1.33 1.82
N THR A 6 21.57 -1.85 1.35
CA THR A 6 21.04 -1.58 0.01
C THR A 6 20.54 -0.15 -0.14
N ARG A 7 20.43 0.32 -1.40
CA ARG A 7 19.90 1.65 -1.72
C ARG A 7 18.53 1.86 -1.07
N LEU A 8 18.35 3.02 -0.43
CA LEU A 8 17.14 3.43 0.31
C LEU A 8 16.80 2.60 1.56
N ALA A 9 17.68 1.70 1.99
CA ALA A 9 17.47 0.95 3.23
C ALA A 9 17.39 1.91 4.44
N ARG A 10 16.44 1.64 5.33
CA ARG A 10 16.32 2.35 6.61
C ARG A 10 16.26 1.35 7.76
N ALA A 11 16.94 1.68 8.85
CA ALA A 11 16.87 0.91 10.07
C ALA A 11 15.42 0.87 10.61
N ALA A 12 15.00 -0.31 11.09
CA ALA A 12 13.72 -0.45 11.77
C ALA A 12 13.80 0.25 13.13
N THR A 13 13.11 1.38 13.25
CA THR A 13 13.05 2.16 14.50
C THR A 13 11.61 2.28 15.00
N GLN A 14 11.46 2.18 16.32
CA GLN A 14 10.20 2.42 17.01
C GLN A 14 10.03 3.92 17.27
N SER A 15 8.80 4.40 17.16
CA SER A 15 8.46 5.78 17.51
C SER A 15 8.25 5.91 19.01
N THR A 16 8.85 6.95 19.59
CA THR A 16 8.72 7.27 21.03
C THR A 16 7.54 8.20 21.32
N SER A 17 7.06 8.92 20.29
CA SER A 17 6.00 9.92 20.39
C SER A 17 5.14 9.95 19.13
N SER A 18 3.85 10.24 19.30
CA SER A 18 2.87 10.39 18.21
C SER A 18 3.27 11.49 17.22
N ILE A 19 3.91 12.56 17.68
CA ILE A 19 4.38 13.66 16.82
C ILE A 19 5.45 13.14 15.84
N HIS A 20 6.43 12.40 16.37
CA HIS A 20 7.48 11.79 15.56
C HIS A 20 6.91 10.77 14.58
N GLN A 21 5.93 9.98 15.01
CA GLN A 21 5.24 9.03 14.15
C GLN A 21 4.51 9.71 12.99
N ARG A 22 3.78 10.79 13.27
CA ARG A 22 3.10 11.59 12.24
C ARG A 22 4.10 12.17 11.22
N GLN A 23 5.24 12.68 11.69
CA GLN A 23 6.30 13.17 10.80
C GLN A 23 6.80 12.07 9.87
N ARG A 24 7.12 10.87 10.40
CA ARG A 24 7.56 9.73 9.59
C ARG A 24 6.54 9.31 8.52
N VAL A 25 5.25 9.32 8.87
CA VAL A 25 4.15 9.03 7.92
C VAL A 25 4.12 10.07 6.81
N LEU A 26 4.17 11.36 7.15
CA LEU A 26 4.14 12.44 6.16
C LEU A 26 5.38 12.42 5.25
N ASP A 27 6.55 12.11 5.79
CA ASP A 27 7.78 12.02 5.01
C ASP A 27 7.74 10.83 4.05
N LEU A 28 7.28 9.67 4.51
CA LEU A 28 7.07 8.51 3.65
C LEU A 28 6.04 8.80 2.55
N TYR A 29 4.92 9.46 2.90
CA TYR A 29 3.91 9.86 1.91
C TYR A 29 4.49 10.78 0.85
N ARG A 30 5.29 11.79 1.25
CA ARG A 30 5.96 12.70 0.31
C ARG A 30 6.95 11.99 -0.60
N GLU A 31 7.71 11.04 -0.07
CA GLU A 31 8.63 10.21 -0.87
C GLU A 31 7.87 9.42 -1.93
N TRP A 32 6.79 8.74 -1.58
CA TRP A 32 5.92 8.05 -2.54
C TRP A 32 5.35 9.00 -3.61
N MET A 33 4.86 10.16 -3.21
CA MET A 33 4.27 11.14 -4.13
C MET A 33 5.28 11.69 -5.15
N ARG A 34 6.54 11.86 -4.72
CA ARG A 34 7.67 12.30 -5.56
C ARG A 34 8.19 11.18 -6.44
N GLY A 35 8.21 9.93 -5.95
CA GLY A 35 8.67 8.75 -6.70
C GLY A 35 7.67 8.27 -7.77
N ALA A 36 6.40 8.69 -7.73
CA ALA A 36 5.38 8.22 -8.67
C ALA A 36 5.75 8.34 -10.17
N PRO A 37 6.33 9.45 -10.67
CA PRO A 37 6.77 9.53 -12.07
C PRO A 37 7.89 8.54 -12.40
N GLU A 38 8.87 8.38 -11.49
CA GLU A 38 9.97 7.42 -11.64
C GLU A 38 9.43 5.98 -11.73
N ILE A 39 8.45 5.63 -10.89
CA ILE A 39 7.79 4.32 -10.93
C ILE A 39 7.09 4.10 -12.29
N CYS A 40 6.39 5.11 -12.83
CA CYS A 40 5.76 4.97 -14.14
C CYS A 40 6.79 4.70 -15.24
N THR A 41 7.93 5.39 -15.20
CA THR A 41 9.02 5.20 -16.17
C THR A 41 9.75 3.88 -16.02
N LEU A 42 10.05 3.45 -14.78
CA LEU A 42 10.76 2.21 -14.48
C LEU A 42 9.96 0.99 -14.95
N TYR A 43 8.65 1.02 -14.73
CA TYR A 43 7.75 -0.09 -15.05
C TYR A 43 7.03 0.05 -16.38
N SER A 44 7.33 1.09 -17.18
CA SER A 44 6.66 1.38 -18.46
C SER A 44 5.13 1.30 -18.37
N LEU A 45 4.56 1.90 -17.33
CA LEU A 45 3.12 1.81 -17.06
C LEU A 45 2.32 2.70 -18.03
N ASP A 46 1.26 2.15 -18.61
CA ASP A 46 0.28 2.87 -19.46
C ASP A 46 -0.68 3.78 -18.68
N VAL A 47 -0.27 4.29 -17.51
CA VAL A 47 -1.09 5.18 -16.68
C VAL A 47 -0.34 6.46 -16.33
N PRO A 48 -1.05 7.59 -16.20
CA PRO A 48 -0.41 8.83 -15.79
C PRO A 48 0.06 8.75 -14.33
N PRO A 49 1.14 9.46 -13.94
CA PRO A 49 1.60 9.50 -12.55
C PRO A 49 0.55 9.99 -11.54
N SER A 50 -0.47 10.73 -12.00
CA SER A 50 -1.62 11.14 -11.19
C SER A 50 -2.44 9.94 -10.70
N ALA A 51 -2.65 8.91 -11.54
CA ALA A 51 -3.37 7.70 -11.17
C ALA A 51 -2.61 6.91 -10.09
N VAL A 52 -1.28 6.78 -10.25
CA VAL A 52 -0.42 6.15 -9.24
C VAL A 52 -0.48 6.89 -7.91
N ARG A 53 -0.41 8.23 -7.93
CA ARG A 53 -0.57 9.07 -6.73
C ARG A 53 -1.93 8.90 -6.06
N ALA A 54 -3.00 8.77 -6.84
CA ALA A 54 -4.34 8.55 -6.29
C ALA A 54 -4.43 7.22 -5.53
N VAL A 55 -3.84 6.15 -6.07
CA VAL A 55 -3.82 4.82 -5.42
C VAL A 55 -2.91 4.82 -4.19
N ILE A 56 -1.76 5.50 -4.25
CA ILE A 56 -0.91 5.74 -3.07
C ILE A 56 -1.75 6.43 -1.98
N ARG A 57 -2.46 7.51 -2.31
CA ARG A 57 -3.31 8.21 -1.35
C ARG A 57 -4.39 7.31 -0.77
N GLN A 58 -5.09 6.54 -1.59
CA GLN A 58 -6.11 5.59 -1.15
C GLN A 58 -5.55 4.58 -0.13
N ARG A 59 -4.33 4.08 -0.35
CA ARG A 59 -3.65 3.16 0.59
C ARG A 59 -3.33 3.80 1.93
N PHE A 60 -2.88 5.06 1.94
CA PHE A 60 -2.67 5.79 3.18
C PHE A 60 -3.99 6.08 3.91
N GLU A 61 -5.04 6.48 3.18
CA GLU A 61 -6.37 6.74 3.75
C GLU A 61 -7.01 5.47 4.32
N ARG A 62 -6.76 4.29 3.73
CA ARG A 62 -7.25 3.00 4.26
C ARG A 62 -6.81 2.76 5.71
N ASN A 63 -5.63 3.27 6.10
CA ASN A 63 -5.07 3.11 7.43
C ASN A 63 -5.27 4.35 8.32
N ARG A 64 -6.10 5.32 7.91
CA ARG A 64 -6.29 6.60 8.61
C ARG A 64 -6.79 6.46 10.03
N TYR A 65 -7.64 5.47 10.30
CA TYR A 65 -8.30 5.29 11.59
C TYR A 65 -7.51 4.36 12.54
N VAL A 66 -6.30 3.95 12.16
CA VAL A 66 -5.44 3.15 13.03
C VAL A 66 -4.92 4.04 14.16
N SER A 67 -5.21 3.66 15.40
CA SER A 67 -4.84 4.40 16.61
C SER A 67 -3.66 3.78 17.37
N ASP A 68 -3.42 2.48 17.23
CA ASP A 68 -2.33 1.78 17.94
C ASP A 68 -0.95 2.21 17.38
N PRO A 69 -0.09 2.85 18.20
CA PRO A 69 1.22 3.32 17.76
C PRO A 69 2.13 2.18 17.28
N LYS A 70 2.04 0.99 17.87
CA LYS A 70 2.88 -0.16 17.47
C LYS A 70 2.51 -0.62 16.06
N LEU A 71 1.21 -0.70 15.79
CA LEU A 71 0.70 -1.07 14.47
C LEU A 71 1.11 -0.05 13.40
N ILE A 72 1.04 1.25 13.72
CA ILE A 72 1.47 2.31 12.78
C ILE A 72 2.96 2.16 12.43
N ASP A 73 3.82 1.84 13.40
CA ASP A 73 5.25 1.62 13.13
C ASP A 73 5.51 0.39 12.25
N ILE A 74 4.75 -0.68 12.43
CA ILE A 74 4.79 -1.87 11.55
C ILE A 74 4.34 -1.49 10.14
N LEU A 75 3.25 -0.73 9.99
CA LEU A 75 2.75 -0.27 8.69
C LEU A 75 3.76 0.65 7.99
N LEU A 76 4.39 1.55 8.73
CA LEU A 76 5.49 2.39 8.24
C LEU A 76 6.66 1.56 7.73
N HIS A 77 7.09 0.56 8.50
CA HIS A 77 8.20 -0.30 8.11
C HIS A 77 7.88 -1.11 6.85
N LYS A 78 6.69 -1.73 6.78
CA LYS A 78 6.22 -2.44 5.58
C LYS A 78 6.16 -1.52 4.37
N SER A 79 5.59 -0.32 4.51
CA SER A 79 5.51 0.62 3.39
C SER A 79 6.88 1.13 2.93
N ARG A 80 7.88 1.21 3.83
CA ARG A 80 9.27 1.52 3.49
C ARG A 80 9.93 0.39 2.70
N GLN A 81 9.72 -0.87 3.09
CA GLN A 81 10.17 -2.04 2.34
C GLN A 81 9.54 -2.07 0.94
N GLU A 82 8.23 -1.87 0.87
CA GLU A 82 7.49 -1.79 -0.40
C GLU A 82 8.04 -0.71 -1.33
N TYR A 83 8.35 0.47 -0.79
CA TYR A 83 8.95 1.58 -1.56
C TYR A 83 10.33 1.21 -2.08
N GLN A 84 11.16 0.60 -1.22
CA GLN A 84 12.51 0.16 -1.58
C GLN A 84 12.48 -0.88 -2.72
N GLU A 85 11.61 -1.88 -2.61
CA GLU A 85 11.43 -2.91 -3.64
C GLU A 85 10.95 -2.34 -4.98
N THR A 86 10.09 -1.31 -4.93
CA THR A 86 9.53 -0.67 -6.13
C THR A 86 10.58 0.21 -6.82
N VAL A 87 11.26 1.09 -6.08
CA VAL A 87 12.21 2.04 -6.67
C VAL A 87 13.52 1.37 -7.07
N ASN A 88 13.94 0.32 -6.36
CA ASN A 88 15.12 -0.46 -6.77
C ASN A 88 14.82 -1.48 -7.87
N PHE A 89 13.60 -1.50 -8.42
CA PHE A 89 13.19 -2.40 -9.49
C PHE A 89 13.35 -3.89 -9.12
N TRP A 90 13.04 -4.24 -7.87
CA TRP A 90 13.02 -5.65 -7.42
C TRP A 90 11.67 -6.31 -7.72
N LYS A 91 10.61 -5.51 -7.83
CA LYS A 91 9.28 -5.97 -8.27
C LYS A 91 9.21 -6.08 -9.78
N GLN A 92 8.28 -6.91 -10.25
CA GLN A 92 7.85 -6.92 -11.65
C GLN A 92 6.58 -6.07 -11.82
N GLU A 93 6.33 -5.62 -13.05
CA GLU A 93 5.15 -4.85 -13.46
C GLU A 93 3.80 -5.32 -12.85
N PRO A 94 3.41 -6.62 -12.88
CA PRO A 94 2.13 -7.06 -12.33
C PRO A 94 1.96 -6.76 -10.82
N HIS A 95 3.05 -6.73 -10.06
CA HIS A 95 3.00 -6.40 -8.63
C HIS A 95 2.68 -4.93 -8.39
N VAL A 96 3.10 -4.05 -9.30
CA VAL A 96 2.82 -2.61 -9.26
C VAL A 96 1.44 -2.31 -9.85
N LEU A 97 1.06 -3.03 -10.92
CA LEU A 97 -0.20 -2.85 -11.62
C LEU A 97 -1.41 -3.42 -10.86
N GLY A 98 -1.26 -4.54 -10.15
CA GLY A 98 -2.33 -5.17 -9.38
C GLY A 98 -3.06 -4.18 -8.43
N PRO A 99 -2.34 -3.39 -7.62
CA PRO A 99 -2.92 -2.32 -6.83
C PRO A 99 -3.66 -1.24 -7.62
N LEU A 100 -3.12 -0.85 -8.78
CA LEU A 100 -3.72 0.16 -9.66
C LEU A 100 -5.06 -0.34 -10.23
N LEU A 101 -5.12 -1.62 -10.61
CA LEU A 101 -6.33 -2.27 -11.12
C LEU A 101 -7.37 -2.54 -10.02
N THR A 102 -6.92 -2.77 -8.79
CA THR A 102 -7.80 -3.09 -7.65
C THR A 102 -8.49 -1.84 -7.09
N GLY A 103 -7.86 -0.67 -7.17
CA GLY A 103 -8.44 0.60 -6.71
C GLY A 103 -9.79 0.94 -7.36
N ASN A 104 -10.08 0.34 -8.52
CA ASN A 104 -11.30 0.54 -9.29
C ASN A 104 -12.32 -0.60 -9.19
N ARG A 105 -12.02 -1.65 -8.40
CA ARG A 105 -12.91 -2.80 -8.18
C ARG A 105 -13.63 -2.67 -6.85
N GLU A 106 -14.35 -1.57 -6.64
CA GLU A 106 -15.38 -1.56 -5.60
C GLU A 106 -16.42 -2.60 -6.00
N ARG A 107 -16.62 -3.62 -5.15
CA ARG A 107 -17.71 -4.56 -5.37
C ARG A 107 -18.99 -3.73 -5.38
N PRO A 108 -19.86 -3.85 -6.40
CA PRO A 108 -21.09 -3.08 -6.43
C PRO A 108 -21.86 -3.33 -5.14
N HIS A 109 -22.40 -2.26 -4.54
CA HIS A 109 -23.26 -2.37 -3.37
C HIS A 109 -24.55 -3.09 -3.77
N ARG A 110 -24.59 -4.40 -3.58
CA ARG A 110 -25.77 -5.24 -3.86
C ARG A 110 -26.69 -5.28 -2.65
N THR A 111 -27.98 -5.13 -2.87
CA THR A 111 -28.99 -5.33 -1.82
C THR A 111 -29.02 -6.80 -1.38
N PHE A 112 -29.61 -7.08 -0.22
CA PHE A 112 -29.79 -8.45 0.26
C PHE A 112 -30.52 -9.32 -0.77
N LEU A 113 -31.65 -8.86 -1.32
CA LEU A 113 -32.40 -9.59 -2.35
C LEU A 113 -31.59 -9.83 -3.62
N GLN A 114 -30.79 -8.86 -4.06
CA GLN A 114 -29.93 -9.03 -5.22
C GLN A 114 -28.89 -10.14 -4.98
N LYS A 115 -28.28 -10.19 -3.80
CA LYS A 115 -27.34 -11.27 -3.43
C LYS A 115 -28.03 -12.63 -3.34
N PHE A 116 -29.23 -12.65 -2.76
CA PHE A 116 -30.06 -13.85 -2.63
C PHE A 116 -30.44 -14.43 -4.00
N PHE A 117 -30.93 -13.60 -4.92
CA PHE A 117 -31.29 -14.04 -6.28
C PHE A 117 -30.09 -14.44 -7.13
N GLU A 118 -28.91 -13.85 -6.90
CA GLU A 118 -27.68 -14.25 -7.59
C GLU A 118 -27.12 -15.60 -7.08
N GLY A 119 -27.64 -16.14 -5.97
CA GLY A 119 -27.18 -17.40 -5.38
C GLY A 119 -25.73 -17.34 -4.87
N ARG A 120 -25.23 -16.13 -4.54
CA ARG A 120 -23.81 -15.87 -4.23
C ARG A 120 -23.53 -15.63 -2.75
N ASP A 121 -24.34 -16.17 -1.84
CA ASP A 121 -24.10 -16.04 -0.38
C ASP A 121 -22.74 -16.61 0.06
N GLU A 122 -22.17 -17.54 -0.71
CA GLU A 122 -20.85 -18.15 -0.50
C GLU A 122 -19.69 -17.13 -0.60
N ASN A 123 -19.89 -16.03 -1.34
CA ASN A 123 -18.89 -14.97 -1.50
C ASN A 123 -18.96 -13.87 -0.43
N ALA A 124 -19.95 -13.94 0.47
CA ALA A 124 -20.13 -13.01 1.58
C ALA A 124 -19.24 -13.38 2.79
N VAL A 125 -18.90 -14.67 2.94
CA VAL A 125 -18.03 -15.16 4.00
C VAL A 125 -16.62 -15.32 3.45
N LEU A 126 -15.86 -14.23 3.40
CA LEU A 126 -14.41 -14.36 3.45
C LEU A 126 -14.05 -14.64 4.92
N PRO A 127 -13.42 -15.78 5.28
CA PRO A 127 -12.88 -15.93 6.62
C PRO A 127 -11.91 -14.77 6.88
N ALA A 128 -11.98 -14.17 8.07
CA ALA A 128 -11.17 -13.01 8.43
C ALA A 128 -9.64 -13.27 8.45
N SER A 129 -9.21 -14.49 8.12
CA SER A 129 -7.83 -14.91 8.06
C SER A 129 -7.59 -15.76 6.80
N PRO A 130 -6.61 -15.41 5.95
CA PRO A 130 -6.09 -16.34 4.96
C PRO A 130 -5.12 -17.27 5.68
N ASN A 131 -5.62 -18.38 6.19
CA ASN A 131 -4.78 -19.49 6.66
C ASN A 131 -5.08 -20.71 5.78
N VAL A 132 -4.34 -20.85 4.68
CA VAL A 132 -3.26 -21.84 4.50
C VAL A 132 -2.18 -21.18 3.64
#